data_AF-S4YAM5-F1
#
_entry.id   AF-S4YAM5-F1
#
_cell.length_a   1.000
_cell.length_b   1.000
_cell.length_c   1.000
_cell.angle_alpha   90.00
_cell.angle_beta   90.00
_cell.angle_gamma   90.00
#
_symmetry.space_group_name_H-M   'P 1'
#
loop_
_entity.id
_entity.type
_entity.pdbx_description
1 polymer ?
#
loop_
_entity_poly.entity_id
_entity_poly.type
_entity_poly.pdbx_seq_one_letter_code
_entity_poly.pdbx_strand_id
1 'polypeptide(L)'
;MGELSRLVGLVLDVAKSALEGQGTFLPGSIAVDAAGKYAIGVAPHGGVDGWTLLTTAFRQRAAAEQLRAVALYRDVRVRERGASEDVDAIHAVVELASGEAVQVFQIYRKNDAGEIVYDRPEVEHAPSVIFGRRTPP
;
A
#
# COMPACT_ATOMS: atom_id res chain seq x y z
N MET A 1 6.26 5.30 18.71
CA MET A 1 5.56 4.92 17.47
C MET A 1 6.52 4.05 16.65
N GLY A 2 6.12 2.84 16.27
CA GLY A 2 7.00 1.88 15.57
C GLY A 2 7.33 2.30 14.13
N GLU A 3 8.32 1.66 13.51
CA GLU A 3 8.64 1.85 12.09
C GLU A 3 7.46 1.50 11.18
N LEU A 4 6.78 0.38 11.46
CA LEU A 4 5.58 -0.05 10.75
C LEU A 4 4.49 1.04 10.72
N SER A 5 4.12 1.58 11.89
CA SER A 5 3.08 2.61 11.99
C SER A 5 3.46 3.91 11.27
N ARG A 6 4.75 4.27 11.26
CA ARG A 6 5.24 5.44 10.50
C ARG A 6 5.12 5.22 9.00
N LEU A 7 5.47 4.03 8.52
CA LEU A 7 5.38 3.71 7.10
C LEU A 7 3.93 3.58 6.63
N VAL A 8 3.01 3.10 7.48
CA VAL A 8 1.55 3.15 7.25
C VAL A 8 1.07 4.60 7.08
N GLY A 9 1.44 5.51 7.98
CA GLY A 9 1.06 6.92 7.85
C GLY A 9 1.57 7.52 6.53
N LEU A 10 2.86 7.32 6.25
CA LEU A 10 3.51 7.87 5.06
C LEU A 10 2.88 7.37 3.75
N VAL A 11 2.56 6.07 3.64
CA VAL A 11 1.97 5.53 2.41
C VAL A 11 0.56 6.07 2.18
N LEU A 12 -0.22 6.25 3.25
CA LEU A 12 -1.55 6.85 3.16
C LEU A 12 -1.45 8.32 2.75
N ASP A 13 -0.51 9.09 3.33
CA ASP A 13 -0.32 10.50 2.98
C ASP A 13 0.06 10.68 1.51
N VAL A 14 0.94 9.82 0.99
CA VAL A 14 1.33 9.83 -0.44
C VAL A 14 0.12 9.50 -1.33
N ALA A 15 -0.66 8.48 -1.00
CA ALA A 15 -1.84 8.09 -1.78
C ALA A 15 -2.92 9.19 -1.77
N LYS A 16 -3.16 9.81 -0.62
CA LYS A 16 -4.10 10.93 -0.47
C LYS A 16 -3.67 12.15 -1.29
N SER A 17 -2.39 12.53 -1.20
CA SER A 17 -1.87 13.65 -1.98
C SER A 17 -2.04 13.43 -3.49
N ALA A 18 -1.83 12.20 -3.97
CA ALA A 18 -2.09 11.85 -5.37
C ALA A 18 -3.59 11.92 -5.72
N LEU A 19 -4.47 11.38 -4.88
CA LEU A 19 -5.92 11.47 -5.04
C LEU A 19 -6.43 12.91 -5.07
N GLU A 20 -6.02 13.74 -4.12
CA GLU A 20 -6.46 15.14 -4.01
C GLU A 20 -5.94 15.98 -5.19
N GLY A 21 -4.72 15.70 -5.64
CA GLY A 21 -4.11 16.45 -6.76
C GLY A 21 -4.59 16.02 -8.15
N GLN A 22 -4.94 14.74 -8.35
CA GLN A 22 -5.18 14.16 -9.67
C GLN A 22 -6.56 13.48 -9.81
N GLY A 23 -7.30 13.31 -8.72
CA GLY A 23 -8.56 12.57 -8.67
C GLY A 23 -8.43 11.05 -8.80
N THR A 24 -7.22 10.54 -9.04
CA THR A 24 -6.89 9.12 -9.20
C THR A 24 -5.41 8.91 -8.91
N PHE A 25 -4.98 7.65 -8.72
CA PHE A 25 -3.57 7.32 -8.61
C PHE A 25 -3.30 5.91 -9.14
N LEU A 26 -2.08 5.71 -9.65
CA LEU A 26 -1.59 4.40 -10.05
C LEU A 26 -1.01 3.66 -8.85
N PRO A 27 -0.92 2.31 -8.90
CA PRO A 27 -0.21 1.55 -7.89
C PRO A 27 1.18 2.11 -7.64
N GLY A 28 1.55 2.25 -6.38
CA GLY A 28 2.82 2.84 -5.99
C GLY A 28 3.48 2.11 -4.83
N SER A 29 4.66 2.59 -4.47
CA SER A 29 5.52 1.98 -3.48
C SER A 29 6.32 3.00 -2.70
N ILE A 30 6.64 2.65 -1.46
CA ILE A 30 7.65 3.29 -0.63
C ILE A 30 8.58 2.20 -0.12
N ALA A 31 9.82 2.24 -0.56
CA ALA A 31 10.85 1.29 -0.19
C ALA A 31 11.83 1.91 0.79
N VAL A 32 12.20 1.17 1.83
CA VAL A 32 13.26 1.56 2.75
C VAL A 32 14.40 0.57 2.58
N ASP A 33 15.56 1.07 2.13
CA ASP A 33 16.75 0.24 1.97
C ASP A 33 17.38 -0.12 3.33
N ALA A 34 18.38 -1.00 3.30
CA ALA A 34 19.10 -1.44 4.51
C ALA A 34 19.74 -0.27 5.31
N ALA A 35 20.07 0.85 4.64
CA ALA A 35 20.63 2.04 5.26
C ALA A 35 19.55 3.00 5.81
N GLY A 36 18.26 2.71 5.61
CA GLY A 36 17.15 3.54 6.06
C GLY A 36 16.75 4.64 5.06
N LYS A 37 17.27 4.61 3.83
CA LYS A 37 16.90 5.58 2.80
C LYS A 37 15.57 5.20 2.17
N TYR A 38 14.71 6.20 2.01
CA TYR A 38 13.40 6.08 1.38
C TYR A 38 13.50 6.28 -0.14
N ALA A 39 12.77 5.47 -0.88
CA ALA A 39 12.53 5.64 -2.31
C ALA A 39 11.04 5.44 -2.62
N ILE A 40 10.44 6.42 -3.30
CA ILE A 40 9.05 6.35 -3.75
C ILE A 40 9.04 5.97 -5.23
N GLY A 41 8.16 5.04 -5.62
CA GLY A 41 8.00 4.61 -7.00
C GLY A 41 6.53 4.43 -7.37
N VAL A 42 6.21 4.65 -8.64
CA VAL A 42 4.86 4.48 -9.20
C VAL A 42 4.95 3.53 -10.39
N ALA A 43 4.01 2.59 -10.49
CA ALA A 43 3.94 1.67 -11.62
C ALA A 43 3.53 2.41 -12.91
N PRO A 44 4.02 1.98 -14.08
CA PRO A 44 3.61 2.55 -15.37
C PRO A 44 2.19 2.14 -15.79
N HIS A 45 1.54 1.23 -15.06
CA HIS A 45 0.23 0.68 -15.35
C HIS A 45 -0.65 0.69 -14.09
N GLY A 46 -1.96 0.84 -14.28
CA GLY A 46 -2.95 0.79 -13.21
C GLY A 46 -3.31 -0.63 -12.76
N GLY A 47 -4.16 -0.73 -11.74
CA GLY A 47 -4.83 -1.97 -11.36
C GLY A 47 -3.92 -3.16 -11.03
N VAL A 48 -4.33 -4.35 -11.46
CA VAL A 48 -3.67 -5.63 -11.13
C VAL A 48 -2.27 -5.73 -11.76
N ASP A 49 -2.08 -5.20 -12.96
CA ASP A 49 -0.81 -5.30 -13.67
C ASP A 49 0.28 -4.48 -12.97
N GLY A 50 -0.02 -3.21 -12.62
CA GLY A 50 0.90 -2.37 -11.86
C GLY A 50 1.22 -2.96 -10.49
N TRP A 51 0.21 -3.49 -9.80
CA TRP A 51 0.40 -4.17 -8.51
C TRP A 51 1.30 -5.42 -8.63
N THR A 52 1.08 -6.26 -9.64
CA THR A 52 1.85 -7.47 -9.88
C THR A 52 3.30 -7.15 -10.23
N LEU A 53 3.51 -6.10 -11.02
CA LEU A 53 4.86 -5.61 -11.35
C LEU A 53 5.61 -5.17 -10.10
N LEU A 54 5.00 -4.31 -9.28
CA LEU A 54 5.62 -3.83 -8.04
C LEU A 54 5.91 -4.98 -7.07
N THR A 55 4.92 -5.81 -6.77
CA THR A 55 5.10 -6.95 -5.86
C THR A 55 6.21 -7.89 -6.34
N THR A 56 6.31 -8.17 -7.64
CA THR A 56 7.38 -9.00 -8.20
C THR A 56 8.76 -8.35 -8.03
N ALA A 57 8.90 -7.07 -8.37
CA ALA A 57 10.16 -6.35 -8.25
C ALA A 57 10.63 -6.26 -6.79
N PHE A 58 9.70 -5.97 -5.87
CA PHE A 58 10.04 -5.84 -4.45
C PHE A 58 10.32 -7.18 -3.78
N ARG A 59 9.67 -8.27 -4.19
CA ARG A 59 10.06 -9.63 -3.76
C ARG A 59 11.50 -9.96 -4.15
N GLN A 60 11.91 -9.63 -5.38
CA GLN A 60 13.29 -9.87 -5.83
C GLN A 60 14.29 -9.06 -5.01
N ARG A 61 14.00 -7.77 -4.75
CA ARG A 61 14.86 -6.91 -3.92
C ARG A 61 14.91 -7.35 -2.46
N ALA A 62 13.79 -7.80 -1.89
CA ALA A 62 13.73 -8.35 -0.54
C ALA A 62 14.54 -9.65 -0.43
N ALA A 63 14.42 -10.55 -1.41
CA ALA A 63 15.21 -11.78 -1.47
C ALA A 63 16.73 -11.53 -1.62
N ALA A 64 17.11 -10.38 -2.20
CA ALA A 64 18.50 -9.93 -2.28
C ALA A 64 18.95 -9.13 -1.03
N GLU A 65 18.16 -9.11 0.04
CA GLU A 65 18.44 -8.41 1.31
C GLU A 65 18.68 -6.89 1.15
N GLN A 66 18.12 -6.29 0.10
CA GLN A 66 18.31 -4.86 -0.22
C GLN A 66 17.31 -3.95 0.50
N LEU A 67 16.35 -4.52 1.23
CA LEU A 67 15.22 -3.81 1.82
C LEU A 67 15.11 -4.16 3.30
N ARG A 68 14.87 -3.14 4.13
CA ARG A 68 14.43 -3.34 5.51
C ARG A 68 12.93 -3.20 5.69
N ALA A 69 12.27 -2.47 4.79
CA ALA A 69 10.83 -2.26 4.80
C ALA A 69 10.31 -1.90 3.40
N VAL A 70 9.03 -2.16 3.17
CA VAL A 70 8.32 -1.75 1.97
C VAL A 70 6.85 -1.48 2.27
N ALA A 71 6.28 -0.48 1.63
CA ALA A 71 4.85 -0.30 1.52
C ALA A 71 4.48 -0.29 0.04
N LEU A 72 3.44 -1.03 -0.35
CA LEU A 72 2.82 -0.92 -1.67
C LEU A 72 1.39 -0.45 -1.47
N TYR A 73 0.90 0.40 -2.35
CA TYR A 73 -0.47 0.90 -2.32
C TYR A 73 -1.11 0.88 -3.70
N ARG A 74 -2.43 0.76 -3.74
CA ARG A 74 -3.24 0.81 -4.96
C ARG A 74 -4.66 1.27 -4.64
N ASP A 75 -5.32 1.77 -5.67
CA ASP A 75 -6.75 2.03 -5.63
C ASP A 75 -7.53 0.73 -5.83
N VAL A 76 -8.57 0.51 -5.02
CA VAL A 76 -9.43 -0.68 -5.07
C VAL A 76 -10.88 -0.31 -4.81
N ARG A 77 -11.77 -1.20 -5.21
CA ARG A 77 -13.16 -1.21 -4.76
C ARG A 77 -13.37 -2.32 -3.75
N VAL A 78 -13.92 -1.97 -2.60
CA VAL A 78 -14.23 -2.91 -1.51
C VAL A 78 -15.72 -2.86 -1.20
N ARG A 79 -16.26 -4.00 -0.76
CA ARG A 79 -17.63 -4.07 -0.24
C ARG A 79 -17.58 -4.22 1.26
N GLU A 80 -18.06 -3.21 1.97
CA GLU A 80 -18.21 -3.28 3.42
C GLU A 80 -19.20 -4.41 3.79
N ARG A 81 -19.00 -5.04 4.95
CA ARG A 81 -19.85 -6.16 5.38
C ARG A 81 -21.31 -5.69 5.52
N GLY A 82 -22.19 -6.27 4.72
CA GLY A 82 -23.61 -5.93 4.72
C GLY A 82 -23.98 -4.76 3.80
N ALA A 83 -23.01 -4.18 3.08
CA ALA A 83 -23.29 -3.20 2.04
C ALA A 83 -23.77 -3.88 0.74
N SER A 84 -24.64 -3.19 0.01
CA SER A 84 -25.13 -3.61 -1.31
C SER A 84 -24.24 -3.15 -2.47
N GLU A 85 -23.33 -2.20 -2.21
CA GLU A 85 -22.54 -1.52 -3.23
C GLU A 85 -21.05 -1.51 -2.84
N ASP A 86 -20.20 -1.40 -3.86
CA ASP A 86 -18.76 -1.26 -3.65
C ASP A 86 -18.39 0.21 -3.46
N VAL A 87 -17.43 0.46 -2.58
CA VAL A 87 -16.87 1.78 -2.31
C VAL A 87 -15.38 1.82 -2.67
N ASP A 88 -14.91 2.98 -3.11
CA ASP A 88 -13.50 3.18 -3.42
C ASP A 88 -12.66 3.27 -2.13
N ALA A 89 -11.50 2.65 -2.15
CA ALA A 89 -10.60 2.59 -1.01
C ALA A 89 -9.14 2.55 -1.44
N ILE A 90 -8.28 3.19 -0.64
CA ILE A 90 -6.83 2.97 -0.70
C ILE A 90 -6.56 1.64 -0.01
N HIS A 91 -5.98 0.69 -0.74
CA HIS A 91 -5.41 -0.51 -0.16
C HIS A 91 -3.90 -0.41 -0.12
N ALA A 92 -3.31 -0.57 1.06
CA ALA A 92 -1.87 -0.64 1.23
C ALA A 92 -1.44 -1.90 1.97
N VAL A 93 -0.32 -2.50 1.56
CA VAL A 93 0.38 -3.53 2.32
C VAL A 93 1.69 -2.95 2.80
N VAL A 94 2.02 -3.13 4.08
CA VAL A 94 3.22 -2.60 4.70
C VAL A 94 3.93 -3.72 5.44
N GLU A 95 5.19 -3.92 5.11
CA GLU A 95 5.97 -5.03 5.64
C GLU A 95 7.37 -4.58 6.03
N LEU A 96 7.88 -5.18 7.10
CA LEU A 96 9.25 -5.04 7.58
C LEU A 96 9.99 -6.37 7.39
N ALA A 97 11.30 -6.30 7.16
CA ALA A 97 12.18 -7.46 7.11
C ALA A 97 12.23 -8.23 8.46
N SER A 98 11.80 -7.60 9.56
CA SER A 98 11.62 -8.25 10.87
C SER A 98 10.51 -9.31 10.88
N GLY A 99 9.63 -9.31 9.87
CA GLY A 99 8.47 -10.21 9.77
C GLY A 99 7.14 -9.55 10.15
N GLU A 100 7.15 -8.29 10.60
CA GLU A 100 5.92 -7.52 10.82
C GLU A 100 5.27 -7.15 9.49
N ALA A 101 3.98 -7.47 9.34
CA ALA A 101 3.22 -7.20 8.13
C ALA A 101 1.77 -6.82 8.47
N VAL A 102 1.27 -5.77 7.82
CA VAL A 102 -0.12 -5.33 7.90
C VAL A 102 -0.67 -4.99 6.52
N GLN A 103 -1.97 -5.12 6.39
CA GLN A 103 -2.73 -4.51 5.32
C GLN A 103 -3.58 -3.37 5.89
N VAL A 104 -3.83 -2.37 5.05
CA VAL A 104 -4.57 -1.18 5.41
C VAL A 104 -5.60 -0.89 4.34
N PHE A 105 -6.83 -0.63 4.76
CA PHE A 105 -7.89 -0.12 3.92
C PHE A 105 -8.31 1.25 4.44
N GLN A 106 -8.35 2.24 3.54
CA GLN A 106 -8.88 3.55 3.84
C GLN A 106 -9.90 3.94 2.78
N ILE A 107 -11.18 3.82 3.14
CA ILE A 107 -12.30 4.21 2.29
C ILE A 107 -12.25 5.72 2.07
N TYR A 108 -12.57 6.13 0.84
CA TYR A 108 -12.70 7.53 0.50
C TYR A 108 -13.91 7.77 -0.41
N ARG A 109 -14.50 8.95 -0.33
CA ARG A 109 -15.67 9.36 -1.12
C ARG A 109 -15.52 10.81 -1.54
N LYS A 110 -16.05 11.14 -2.71
CA LYS A 110 -16.17 12.54 -3.15
C LYS A 110 -17.46 13.12 -2.58
N ASN A 111 -17.37 14.24 -1.87
CA ASN A 111 -18.55 14.95 -1.35
C ASN A 111 -19.20 15.84 -2.44
N ASP A 112 -20.31 16.48 -2.12
CA ASP A 112 -21.04 17.37 -3.05
C ASP A 112 -20.22 18.59 -3.50
N ALA A 113 -19.24 19.02 -2.70
CA ALA A 113 -18.30 20.09 -3.05
C ALA A 113 -17.17 19.62 -3.96
N GLY A 114 -17.09 18.31 -4.25
CA GLY A 114 -16.06 17.71 -5.06
C GLY A 114 -14.75 17.43 -4.31
N GLU A 115 -14.74 17.55 -2.99
CA GLU A 115 -13.59 17.24 -2.14
C GLU A 115 -13.59 15.75 -1.78
N ILE A 116 -12.40 15.20 -1.56
CA ILE A 116 -12.24 13.80 -1.13
C ILE A 116 -12.29 13.75 0.40
N VAL A 117 -13.22 12.96 0.92
CA VAL A 117 -13.39 12.69 2.34
C VAL A 117 -12.92 11.27 2.64
N TYR A 118 -12.15 11.11 3.71
CA TYR A 118 -11.55 9.85 4.11
C TYR A 118 -12.15 9.35 5.41
N ASP A 119 -12.50 8.06 5.45
CA ASP A 119 -12.85 7.39 6.69
C ASP A 119 -11.59 7.06 7.50
N ARG A 120 -11.77 6.58 8.74
CA ARG A 120 -10.66 6.09 9.55
C ARG A 120 -10.00 4.89 8.85
N PRO A 121 -8.67 4.81 8.76
CA PRO A 121 -8.02 3.64 8.18
C PRO A 121 -8.21 2.42 9.08
N GLU A 122 -8.60 1.30 8.48
CA GLU A 122 -8.62 -0.01 9.10
C GLU A 122 -7.28 -0.69 8.86
N VAL A 123 -6.61 -1.10 9.94
CA VAL A 123 -5.29 -1.73 9.90
C VAL A 123 -5.42 -3.13 10.46
N GLU A 124 -5.05 -4.12 9.66
CA GLU A 124 -5.13 -5.53 10.02
C GLU A 124 -3.77 -6.21 9.86
N HIS A 125 -3.44 -7.13 10.77
CA HIS A 125 -2.31 -8.02 10.55
C HIS A 125 -2.57 -8.92 9.36
N ALA A 126 -1.59 -9.04 8.48
CA ALA A 126 -1.70 -9.83 7.27
C ALA A 126 -0.43 -10.67 7.06
N PRO A 127 -0.53 -11.81 6.36
CA PRO A 127 0.66 -12.54 5.92
C PRO A 127 1.54 -11.65 5.03
N SER A 128 2.85 -11.76 5.21
CA SER A 128 3.82 -11.08 4.36
C SER A 128 3.73 -11.59 2.92
N VAL A 129 3.54 -10.67 1.98
CA VAL A 129 3.54 -10.92 0.54
C VAL A 129 4.87 -10.54 -0.13
N ILE A 130 5.70 -9.70 0.49
CA ILE A 130 7.01 -9.28 -0.07
C ILE A 130 8.19 -9.99 0.58
N PHE A 131 8.26 -10.00 1.92
CA PHE A 131 9.34 -10.64 2.68
C PHE A 131 9.09 -12.13 2.98
N GLY A 132 7.89 -12.64 2.67
CA GLY A 132 7.52 -14.03 2.90
C GLY A 132 8.45 -14.98 2.17
N ARG A 133 9.02 -15.95 2.90
CA ARG A 133 9.82 -17.04 2.30
C ARG A 133 8.92 -17.81 1.33
N ARG A 134 9.38 -18.03 0.10
CA ARG A 134 8.91 -19.17 -0.70
C ARG A 134 9.11 -20.41 0.17
N THR A 135 8.03 -21.06 0.59
CA THR A 135 8.12 -22.48 0.91
C THR A 135 8.63 -23.14 -0.37
N PRO A 136 9.80 -23.81 -0.38
CA PRO A 136 10.15 -24.64 -1.52
C PRO A 136 9.04 -25.68 -1.71
N PRO A 137 8.70 -26.06 -2.95
CA PRO A 137 7.83 -27.21 -3.19
C PRO A 137 8.41 -28.49 -2.58
#